data_AF-A0A6J3IKC2-F1
#
_entry.id   AF-A0A6J3IKC2-F1
#
_cell.length_a   1.000
_cell.length_b   1.000
_cell.length_c   1.000
_cell.angle_alpha   90.00
_cell.angle_beta   90.00
_cell.angle_gamma   90.00
#
_symmetry.space_group_name_H-M   'P 1'
#
loop_
_entity.id
_entity.type
_entity.pdbx_description
1 polymer ?
#
loop_
_entity_poly.entity_id
_entity_poly.type
_entity_poly.pdbx_seq_one_letter_code
_entity_poly.pdbx_strand_id
1 'polypeptide(L)'
;MARAVSLGPHIPKTEDAWVFAKPNAIQAVGVMSFAFICHHNCFLVYSSLEEPTVAKWSRLIRMSIVISVFICIVFATCGYLTFTGFTQGDLFENYCRNDDLVTFGRFCYGVTVILTYPMECFVTREVIANVFFGGNLSLVFHIVVTVMVITVATLVSLLIDCLGIVLELNGVLCATPLIFIIPSACYLKLSEEPKTHSDKIMSCVMLPIGAVVMVFGFVMAVTNPQDCTHGQEMFYCFPDNFSHTNTSDSHVQQTTQLPILNISIFQ
;
A
#
# COMPACT_ATOMS: atom_id res chain seq x y z
N MET A 1 9.64 25.19 -19.40
CA MET A 1 8.81 25.46 -18.21
C MET A 1 7.74 24.38 -18.16
N ALA A 2 7.57 23.52 -17.15
CA ALA A 2 8.22 23.36 -15.86
C ALA A 2 8.94 22.00 -15.80
N ARG A 3 10.23 22.05 -15.46
CA ARG A 3 11.08 20.94 -15.06
C ARG A 3 11.14 21.01 -13.54
N ALA A 4 10.59 20.03 -12.83
CA ALA A 4 10.65 20.02 -11.36
C ALA A 4 10.70 18.58 -10.83
N VAL A 5 11.83 17.90 -11.05
CA VAL A 5 12.24 16.67 -10.33
C VAL A 5 11.99 15.33 -11.04
N SER A 6 12.57 15.19 -12.23
CA SER A 6 13.42 14.03 -12.59
C SER A 6 14.23 14.40 -13.84
N LEU A 7 15.52 14.10 -13.83
CA LEU A 7 16.47 14.30 -14.94
C LEU A 7 16.35 13.15 -15.97
N GLY A 8 15.12 12.78 -16.31
CA GLY A 8 14.79 11.64 -17.17
C GLY A 8 14.02 11.99 -18.45
N PRO A 9 13.85 11.01 -19.35
CA PRO A 9 13.28 11.17 -20.69
C PRO A 9 11.84 11.70 -20.69
N HIS A 10 11.39 12.27 -21.82
CA HIS A 10 10.07 12.88 -21.93
C HIS A 10 8.97 11.81 -21.81
N ILE A 11 8.38 11.70 -20.63
CA ILE A 11 7.24 10.80 -20.39
C ILE A 11 6.05 11.32 -21.20
N PRO A 12 5.43 10.49 -22.07
CA PRO A 12 4.27 10.91 -22.84
C PRO A 12 3.10 11.22 -21.91
N LYS A 13 2.27 12.19 -22.29
CA LYS A 13 1.09 12.55 -21.50
C LYS A 13 -0.01 11.52 -21.76
N THR A 14 -0.65 11.02 -20.70
CA THR A 14 -1.86 10.19 -20.82
C THR A 14 -3.09 11.11 -20.97
N GLU A 15 -3.98 10.81 -21.93
CA GLU A 15 -5.14 11.66 -22.23
C GLU A 15 -6.17 11.71 -21.10
N ASP A 16 -6.27 10.66 -20.29
CA ASP A 16 -7.21 10.50 -19.18
C ASP A 16 -6.57 10.77 -17.79
N ALA A 17 -5.40 11.42 -17.76
CA ALA A 17 -4.63 11.66 -16.53
C ALA A 17 -5.35 12.52 -15.48
N TRP A 18 -6.37 13.30 -15.85
CA TRP A 18 -7.04 14.26 -14.96
C TRP A 18 -8.51 13.93 -14.69
N VAL A 19 -8.92 12.69 -15.00
CA VAL A 19 -10.27 12.22 -14.66
C VAL A 19 -10.39 12.08 -13.14
N PHE A 20 -11.45 12.66 -12.57
CA PHE A 20 -11.66 12.70 -11.12
C PHE A 20 -11.75 11.31 -10.46
N ALA A 21 -12.45 10.37 -11.11
CA ALA A 21 -12.59 9.00 -10.60
C ALA A 21 -12.68 8.00 -11.75
N LYS A 22 -11.82 7.00 -11.71
CA LYS A 22 -11.90 5.80 -12.54
C LYS A 22 -12.73 4.72 -11.83
N PRO A 23 -13.27 3.70 -12.53
CA PRO A 23 -14.08 2.64 -11.92
C PRO A 23 -13.37 1.89 -10.78
N ASN A 24 -12.03 1.85 -10.81
CA ASN A 24 -11.19 1.25 -9.80
C ASN A 24 -10.82 2.19 -8.64
N ALA A 25 -11.42 3.38 -8.53
CA ALA A 25 -11.13 4.34 -7.46
C ALA A 25 -11.37 3.77 -6.04
N ILE A 26 -12.27 2.79 -5.89
CA ILE A 26 -12.52 2.12 -4.59
C ILE A 26 -11.27 1.38 -4.09
N GLN A 27 -10.45 0.83 -5.00
CA GLN A 27 -9.19 0.15 -4.65
C GLN A 27 -8.21 1.10 -3.94
N ALA A 28 -8.18 2.36 -4.37
CA ALA A 28 -7.33 3.38 -3.76
C ALA A 28 -7.67 3.61 -2.28
N VAL A 29 -8.94 3.47 -1.89
CA VAL A 29 -9.35 3.57 -0.48
C VAL A 29 -8.71 2.45 0.36
N GLY A 30 -8.58 1.25 -0.19
CA GLY A 30 -7.86 0.15 0.44
C GLY A 30 -6.38 0.50 0.67
N VAL A 31 -5.69 0.92 -0.38
CA VAL A 31 -4.27 1.33 -0.29
C VAL A 31 -4.07 2.48 0.69
N MET A 32 -4.95 3.47 0.69
CA MET A 32 -4.93 4.58 1.65
C MET A 32 -5.16 4.08 3.09
N SER A 33 -6.08 3.14 3.29
CA SER A 33 -6.34 2.55 4.60
C SER A 33 -5.11 1.82 5.13
N PHE A 34 -4.41 1.09 4.26
CA PHE A 34 -3.13 0.47 4.61
C PHE A 34 -2.06 1.50 4.95
N ALA A 35 -1.93 2.59 4.17
CA ALA A 35 -0.94 3.63 4.42
C ALA A 35 -1.10 4.32 5.79
N PHE A 36 -2.32 4.42 6.31
CA PHE A 36 -2.62 5.02 7.60
C PHE A 36 -2.84 4.00 8.74
N ILE A 37 -2.54 2.72 8.52
CA ILE A 37 -2.64 1.73 9.58
C ILE A 37 -1.42 1.80 10.52
N CYS A 38 -1.67 2.06 11.80
CA CYS A 38 -0.66 1.93 12.85
C CYS A 38 -1.24 1.38 14.16
N HIS A 39 -2.48 0.88 14.11
CA HIS A 39 -3.27 0.48 15.27
C HIS A 39 -2.65 -0.71 16.03
N HIS A 40 -1.96 -1.62 15.34
CA HIS A 40 -1.29 -2.77 15.96
C HIS A 40 -0.08 -2.37 16.82
N ASN A 41 0.58 -1.26 16.48
CA ASN A 41 1.75 -0.77 17.21
C ASN A 41 1.39 0.26 18.28
N CYS A 42 0.12 0.71 18.34
CA CYS A 42 -0.28 1.84 19.16
C CYS A 42 -0.06 1.61 20.66
N PHE A 43 -0.27 0.37 21.14
CA PHE A 43 -0.05 0.01 22.55
C PHE A 43 1.43 0.04 22.92
N LEU A 44 2.32 -0.41 22.04
CA LEU A 44 3.76 -0.37 22.26
C LEU A 44 4.25 1.08 22.37
N VAL A 45 3.83 1.93 21.42
CA VAL A 45 4.18 3.35 21.46
C VAL A 45 3.60 4.01 22.72
N TYR A 46 2.33 3.75 23.05
CA TYR A 46 1.69 4.29 24.26
C TYR A 46 2.43 3.89 25.54
N SER A 47 2.83 2.62 25.66
CA SER A 47 3.60 2.12 26.82
C SER A 47 5.02 2.67 26.90
N SER A 48 5.56 3.18 25.78
CA SER A 48 6.89 3.77 25.71
C SER A 48 6.90 5.28 26.04
N LEU A 49 5.73 5.90 26.22
CA LEU A 49 5.65 7.29 26.67
C LEU A 49 6.08 7.40 28.15
N GLU A 50 6.90 8.39 28.46
CA GLU A 50 7.33 8.70 29.82
C GLU A 50 6.14 8.92 30.79
N GLU A 51 5.08 9.59 30.30
CA GLU A 51 3.83 9.78 31.04
C GLU A 51 2.62 9.34 30.19
N PRO A 52 2.14 8.10 30.33
CA PRO A 52 1.05 7.55 29.54
C PRO A 52 -0.30 8.12 30.01
N THR A 53 -0.65 9.33 29.55
CA THR A 53 -1.97 9.93 29.79
C THR A 53 -2.76 10.04 28.49
N VAL A 54 -4.08 9.84 28.57
CA VAL A 54 -4.97 9.89 27.39
C VAL A 54 -4.91 11.26 26.70
N ALA A 55 -4.77 12.35 27.47
CA ALA A 55 -4.67 13.70 26.93
C ALA A 55 -3.39 13.93 26.11
N LYS A 56 -2.22 13.47 26.61
CA LYS A 56 -0.95 13.56 25.89
C LYS A 56 -0.95 12.66 24.67
N TRP A 57 -1.46 11.44 24.81
CA TRP A 57 -1.63 10.48 23.71
C TRP A 57 -2.48 11.02 22.58
N SER A 58 -3.64 11.61 22.90
CA SER A 58 -4.54 12.22 21.92
C SER A 58 -3.88 13.40 21.19
N ARG A 59 -3.08 14.21 21.88
CA ARG A 59 -2.31 15.30 21.27
C ARG A 59 -1.22 14.76 20.32
N LEU A 60 -0.49 13.73 20.74
CA LEU A 60 0.54 13.08 19.95
C LEU A 60 -0.04 12.50 18.66
N ILE A 61 -1.13 11.72 18.75
CA ILE A 61 -1.80 11.16 17.58
C ILE A 61 -2.23 12.25 16.60
N ARG A 62 -2.90 13.30 17.08
CA ARG A 62 -3.34 14.39 16.19
C ARG A 62 -2.18 15.04 15.44
N MET A 63 -1.08 15.32 16.13
CA MET A 63 0.09 15.93 15.50
C MET A 63 0.75 14.97 14.50
N SER A 64 0.92 13.71 14.88
CA SER A 64 1.48 12.68 13.99
C SER A 64 0.64 12.51 12.72
N ILE A 65 -0.69 12.39 12.84
CA ILE A 65 -1.58 12.23 11.68
C ILE A 65 -1.49 13.44 10.75
N VAL A 66 -1.52 14.68 11.28
CA VAL A 66 -1.44 15.89 10.45
C VAL A 66 -0.13 15.94 9.67
N ILE A 67 0.99 15.61 10.32
CA ILE A 67 2.31 15.56 9.67
C ILE A 67 2.34 14.46 8.60
N SER A 68 1.86 13.25 8.92
CA SER A 68 1.81 12.13 7.97
C SER A 68 0.96 12.45 6.75
N VAL A 69 -0.24 13.02 6.93
CA VAL A 69 -1.13 13.42 5.82
C VAL A 69 -0.45 14.46 4.93
N PHE A 70 0.20 15.47 5.52
CA PHE A 70 0.92 16.48 4.76
C PHE A 70 2.03 15.86 3.90
N ILE A 71 2.85 14.98 4.48
CA ILE A 71 3.93 14.30 3.75
C ILE A 71 3.33 13.41 2.64
N CYS A 72 2.31 12.60 2.94
CA CYS A 72 1.67 11.74 1.95
C CYS A 72 1.11 12.54 0.77
N ILE A 73 0.47 13.68 1.00
CA ILE A 73 -0.06 14.55 -0.07
C ILE A 73 1.09 15.07 -0.95
N VAL A 74 2.19 15.54 -0.35
CA VAL A 74 3.35 16.03 -1.11
C VAL A 74 3.93 14.92 -2.00
N PHE A 75 4.21 13.75 -1.43
CA PHE A 75 4.76 12.62 -2.18
C PHE A 75 3.82 12.08 -3.26
N ALA A 76 2.53 11.91 -2.93
CA ALA A 76 1.53 11.43 -3.89
C ALA A 76 1.35 12.43 -5.05
N THR A 77 1.29 13.73 -4.75
CA THR A 77 1.16 14.77 -5.77
C THR A 77 2.39 14.81 -6.66
N CYS A 78 3.60 14.84 -6.09
CA CYS A 78 4.84 14.84 -6.89
C CYS A 78 4.98 13.57 -7.74
N GLY A 79 4.71 12.39 -7.17
CA GLY A 79 4.77 11.12 -7.90
C GLY A 79 3.77 11.07 -9.05
N TYR A 80 2.51 11.43 -8.80
CA TYR A 80 1.46 11.42 -9.81
C TYR A 80 1.70 12.46 -10.92
N LEU A 81 2.15 13.67 -10.57
CA LEU A 81 2.47 14.71 -11.57
C LEU A 81 3.61 14.30 -12.50
N THR A 82 4.55 13.49 -12.03
CA THR A 82 5.69 13.01 -12.84
C THR A 82 5.29 11.92 -13.82
N PHE A 83 4.53 10.90 -13.39
CA PHE A 83 4.27 9.70 -14.20
C PHE A 83 2.85 9.61 -14.76
N THR A 84 1.89 10.33 -14.19
CA THR A 84 0.49 10.36 -14.61
C THR A 84 -0.09 8.95 -14.76
N GLY A 85 -0.60 8.57 -15.95
CA GLY A 85 -1.22 7.27 -16.19
C GLY A 85 -0.28 6.07 -16.17
N PHE A 86 1.05 6.28 -16.12
CA PHE A 86 2.04 5.20 -16.09
C PHE A 86 2.43 4.77 -14.66
N THR A 87 1.89 5.43 -13.64
CA THR A 87 2.24 5.21 -12.23
C THR A 87 2.03 3.75 -11.79
N GLN A 88 3.13 3.06 -11.49
CA GLN A 88 3.11 1.73 -10.86
C GLN A 88 2.80 1.77 -9.36
N GLY A 89 2.39 0.63 -8.80
CA GLY A 89 2.16 0.47 -7.35
C GLY A 89 3.42 0.66 -6.49
N ASP A 90 4.60 0.32 -7.02
CA ASP A 90 5.88 0.79 -6.49
C ASP A 90 6.35 1.98 -7.33
N LEU A 91 6.44 3.16 -6.71
CA LEU A 91 6.87 4.37 -7.40
C LEU A 91 8.30 4.24 -7.94
N PHE A 92 9.19 3.49 -7.28
CA PHE A 92 10.55 3.29 -7.72
C PHE A 92 10.65 2.52 -9.04
N GLU A 93 9.66 1.70 -9.41
CA GLU A 93 9.66 0.96 -10.68
C GLU A 93 9.45 1.89 -11.89
N ASN A 94 8.91 3.09 -11.67
CA ASN A 94 8.73 4.08 -12.74
C ASN A 94 10.03 4.78 -13.14
N TYR A 95 11.07 4.75 -12.29
CA TYR A 95 12.35 5.40 -12.56
C TYR A 95 13.35 4.44 -13.20
N CYS A 96 14.09 4.89 -14.20
CA CYS A 96 15.11 4.07 -14.87
C CYS A 96 16.23 3.63 -13.91
N ARG A 97 16.84 2.46 -14.13
CA ARG A 97 17.90 1.95 -13.24
C ARG A 97 19.19 2.75 -13.34
N ASN A 98 19.42 3.42 -14.47
CA ASN A 98 20.60 4.27 -14.69
C ASN A 98 20.56 5.62 -13.95
N ASP A 99 19.54 5.90 -13.15
CA ASP A 99 19.48 7.09 -12.30
C ASP A 99 20.13 6.80 -10.93
N ASP A 100 21.34 7.33 -10.73
CA ASP A 100 22.12 7.12 -9.50
C ASP A 100 21.41 7.66 -8.25
N LEU A 101 20.67 8.77 -8.35
CA LEU A 101 19.98 9.38 -7.21
C LEU A 101 18.81 8.49 -6.77
N VAL A 102 18.05 7.97 -7.74
CA VAL A 102 16.95 7.04 -7.46
C VAL A 102 17.51 5.73 -6.92
N THR A 103 18.62 5.24 -7.47
CA THR A 103 19.29 4.02 -6.98
C THR A 103 19.76 4.18 -5.54
N PHE A 104 20.30 5.34 -5.18
CA PHE A 104 20.58 5.67 -3.78
C PHE A 104 19.29 5.70 -2.92
N GLY A 105 18.19 6.25 -3.45
CA GLY A 105 16.88 6.20 -2.82
C GLY A 105 16.39 4.77 -2.55
N ARG A 106 16.52 3.85 -3.52
CA ARG A 106 16.20 2.41 -3.37
C ARG A 106 17.03 1.77 -2.26
N PHE A 107 18.32 2.08 -2.18
CA PHE A 107 19.18 1.61 -1.10
C PHE A 107 18.70 2.08 0.27
N CYS A 108 18.43 3.37 0.44
CA CYS A 108 17.91 3.94 1.68
C CYS A 108 16.57 3.30 2.08
N TYR A 109 15.66 3.14 1.11
CA TYR A 109 14.38 2.48 1.34
C TYR A 109 14.56 1.03 1.80
N GLY A 110 15.48 0.27 1.17
CA GLY A 110 15.83 -1.09 1.59
C GLY A 110 16.35 -1.16 3.03
N VAL A 111 17.23 -0.23 3.43
CA VAL A 111 17.70 -0.13 4.83
C VAL A 111 16.52 0.12 5.78
N THR A 112 15.62 1.04 5.44
CA THR A 112 14.41 1.31 6.24
C THR A 112 13.54 0.06 6.39
N VAL A 113 13.31 -0.71 5.31
CA VAL A 113 12.53 -1.95 5.37
C VAL A 113 13.19 -2.99 6.28
N ILE A 114 14.52 -3.16 6.19
CA ILE A 114 15.28 -4.07 7.07
C ILE A 114 15.14 -3.66 8.54
N LEU A 115 15.17 -2.37 8.85
CA LEU A 115 15.03 -1.88 10.23
C LEU A 115 13.60 -2.00 10.77
N THR A 116 12.59 -1.90 9.91
CA THR A 116 11.17 -2.04 10.29
C THR A 116 10.79 -3.50 10.52
N TYR A 117 11.39 -4.44 9.78
CA TYR A 117 11.01 -5.86 9.82
C TYR A 117 11.08 -6.51 11.22
N PRO A 118 12.10 -6.28 12.06
CA PRO A 118 12.14 -6.79 13.44
C PRO A 118 11.00 -6.27 14.32
N MET A 119 10.59 -5.01 14.14
CA MET A 119 9.49 -4.40 14.90
C MET A 119 8.17 -5.09 14.58
N GLU A 120 7.89 -5.35 13.31
CA GLU A 120 6.67 -6.03 12.88
C GLU A 120 6.65 -7.51 13.27
N CYS A 121 7.81 -8.18 13.24
CA CYS A 121 7.96 -9.53 13.77
C CYS A 121 7.66 -9.59 15.27
N PHE A 122 8.13 -8.60 16.02
CA PHE A 122 7.87 -8.48 17.46
C PHE A 122 6.37 -8.36 17.74
N VAL A 123 5.67 -7.47 17.03
CA VAL A 123 4.23 -7.24 17.22
C VAL A 123 3.42 -8.48 16.82
N THR A 124 3.74 -9.10 15.69
CA THR A 124 3.07 -10.32 15.23
C THR A 124 3.21 -11.45 16.25
N ARG A 125 4.41 -11.64 16.79
CA ARG A 125 4.67 -12.63 17.84
C ARG A 125 3.88 -12.33 19.11
N GLU A 126 3.84 -11.07 19.53
CA GLU A 126 3.10 -10.63 20.72
C GLU A 126 1.59 -10.90 20.58
N VAL A 127 1.02 -10.65 19.40
CA VAL A 127 -0.39 -10.95 19.11
C VAL A 127 -0.64 -12.46 19.15
N ILE A 128 0.21 -13.28 18.51
CA ILE A 128 0.09 -14.75 18.52
C ILE A 128 0.21 -15.29 19.95
N ALA A 129 1.18 -14.80 20.72
CA ALA A 129 1.42 -15.20 22.11
C ALA A 129 0.20 -14.89 23.00
N ASN A 130 -0.38 -13.70 22.87
CA ASN A 130 -1.53 -13.30 23.67
C ASN A 130 -2.81 -14.05 23.29
N VAL A 131 -3.06 -14.27 22.00
CA VAL A 131 -4.28 -14.95 21.53
C VAL A 131 -4.26 -16.46 21.80
N PHE A 132 -3.14 -17.13 21.55
CA PHE A 132 -3.08 -18.59 21.62
C PHE A 132 -2.45 -19.14 22.90
N PHE A 133 -1.60 -18.36 23.60
CA PHE A 133 -0.79 -18.83 24.72
C PHE A 133 -0.95 -18.01 26.00
N GLY A 134 -1.90 -17.07 26.03
CA GLY A 134 -2.18 -16.25 27.23
C GLY A 134 -0.98 -15.43 27.73
N GLY A 135 -0.04 -15.09 26.84
CA GLY A 135 1.11 -14.22 27.12
C GLY A 135 2.38 -14.92 27.65
N ASN A 136 2.33 -16.21 28.02
CA ASN A 136 3.51 -16.94 28.51
C ASN A 136 4.08 -17.85 27.42
N LEU A 137 5.13 -17.38 26.75
CA LEU A 137 5.80 -18.14 25.68
C LEU A 137 7.11 -18.75 26.18
N SER A 138 7.27 -20.07 26.02
CA SER A 138 8.57 -20.72 26.24
C SER A 138 9.56 -20.32 25.14
N LEU A 139 10.86 -20.38 25.42
CA LEU A 139 11.92 -20.06 24.46
C LEU A 139 11.79 -20.86 23.15
N VAL A 140 11.37 -22.13 23.24
CA VAL A 140 11.19 -22.99 22.06
C VAL A 140 10.02 -22.49 21.20
N PHE A 141 8.87 -22.18 21.82
CA PHE A 141 7.74 -21.63 21.09
C PHE A 141 8.05 -20.26 20.49
N HIS A 142 8.84 -19.45 21.18
CA HIS A 142 9.31 -18.17 20.67
C HIS A 142 10.08 -18.33 19.35
N ILE A 143 11.07 -19.23 19.32
CA ILE A 143 11.87 -19.49 18.12
C ILE A 143 10.98 -20.03 17.00
N VAL A 144 10.09 -20.99 17.30
CA VAL A 144 9.20 -21.61 16.31
C VAL A 144 8.29 -20.58 15.66
N VAL A 145 7.63 -19.72 16.45
CA VAL A 145 6.73 -18.69 15.93
C VAL A 145 7.49 -17.70 15.04
N THR A 146 8.66 -17.24 15.48
CA THR A 146 9.47 -16.30 14.68
C THR A 146 9.93 -16.92 13.36
N VAL A 147 10.45 -18.16 13.38
CA VAL A 147 10.86 -18.86 12.15
C VAL A 147 9.66 -19.06 11.21
N MET A 148 8.50 -19.41 11.76
CA MET A 148 7.27 -19.57 10.97
C MET A 148 6.82 -18.27 10.32
N VAL A 149 6.77 -17.16 11.06
CA VAL A 149 6.42 -15.83 10.53
C VAL A 149 7.38 -15.41 9.41
N ILE A 150 8.69 -15.58 9.61
CA ILE A 150 9.70 -15.24 8.61
C ILE A 150 9.53 -16.11 7.36
N THR A 151 9.38 -17.43 7.54
CA THR A 151 9.23 -18.36 6.42
C THR A 151 8.00 -18.04 5.58
N VAL A 152 6.86 -17.75 6.21
CA VAL A 152 5.62 -17.37 5.51
C VAL A 152 5.81 -16.04 4.76
N ALA A 153 6.41 -15.03 5.40
CA ALA A 153 6.68 -13.75 4.76
C ALA A 153 7.61 -13.90 3.53
N THR A 154 8.68 -14.69 3.67
CA THR A 154 9.59 -15.00 2.55
C THR A 154 8.87 -15.75 1.44
N LEU A 155 8.04 -16.74 1.77
CA LEU A 155 7.28 -17.49 0.76
C LEU A 155 6.34 -16.56 -0.02
N VAL A 156 5.59 -15.69 0.67
CA VAL A 156 4.72 -14.70 0.01
C VAL A 156 5.53 -13.78 -0.90
N SER A 157 6.70 -13.31 -0.45
CA SER A 157 7.59 -12.47 -1.26
C SER A 157 8.16 -13.18 -2.50
N LEU A 158 8.26 -14.51 -2.50
CA LEU A 158 8.72 -15.30 -3.65
C LEU A 158 7.57 -15.67 -4.61
N LEU A 159 6.33 -15.61 -4.15
CA LEU A 159 5.14 -15.97 -4.92
C LEU A 159 4.45 -14.77 -5.57
N ILE A 160 4.63 -13.56 -5.02
CA ILE A 160 3.94 -12.35 -5.46
C ILE A 160 4.96 -11.27 -5.80
N ASP A 161 5.02 -10.91 -7.08
CA ASP A 161 5.94 -9.89 -7.60
C ASP A 161 5.35 -8.47 -7.55
N CYS A 162 4.02 -8.35 -7.60
CA CYS A 162 3.35 -7.05 -7.64
C CYS A 162 3.13 -6.49 -6.22
N LEU A 163 3.80 -5.39 -5.87
CA LEU A 163 3.56 -4.73 -4.58
C LEU A 163 2.14 -4.15 -4.47
N GLY A 164 1.61 -3.57 -5.54
CA GLY A 164 0.32 -2.86 -5.55
C GLY A 164 -0.86 -3.74 -5.07
N ILE A 165 -0.98 -4.96 -5.60
CA ILE A 165 -2.03 -5.91 -5.20
C ILE A 165 -1.91 -6.31 -3.72
N VAL A 166 -0.68 -6.45 -3.20
CA VAL A 166 -0.45 -6.79 -1.79
C VAL A 166 -0.88 -5.65 -0.87
N LEU A 167 -0.58 -4.40 -1.25
CA LEU A 167 -1.00 -3.21 -0.51
C LEU A 167 -2.52 -3.05 -0.52
N GLU A 168 -3.16 -3.27 -1.67
CA GLU A 168 -4.60 -3.20 -1.82
C GLU A 168 -5.32 -4.27 -0.97
N LEU A 169 -4.91 -5.54 -1.10
CA LEU A 169 -5.51 -6.65 -0.36
C LEU A 169 -5.35 -6.49 1.15
N ASN A 170 -4.16 -6.12 1.63
CA ASN A 170 -3.96 -5.82 3.05
C ASN A 170 -4.79 -4.62 3.51
N GLY A 171 -4.96 -3.61 2.65
CA GLY A 171 -5.80 -2.46 2.91
C GLY A 171 -7.27 -2.80 3.10
N VAL A 172 -7.84 -3.61 2.23
CA VAL A 172 -9.27 -3.96 2.27
C VAL A 172 -9.59 -5.06 3.26
N LEU A 173 -8.71 -6.06 3.43
CA LEU A 173 -8.94 -7.21 4.31
C LEU A 173 -8.50 -6.97 5.75
N CYS A 174 -7.42 -6.23 5.97
CA CYS A 174 -6.85 -6.04 7.31
C CYS A 174 -7.12 -4.62 7.82
N ALA A 175 -6.74 -3.59 7.06
CA ALA A 175 -6.81 -2.20 7.53
C ALA A 175 -8.25 -1.68 7.62
N THR A 176 -9.08 -1.95 6.62
CA THR A 176 -10.47 -1.45 6.58
C THR A 176 -11.29 -1.93 7.78
N PRO A 177 -11.27 -3.23 8.17
CA PRO A 177 -11.92 -3.66 9.40
C PRO A 177 -11.36 -3.03 10.67
N LEU A 178 -10.03 -2.91 10.79
CA LEU A 178 -9.36 -2.34 11.96
C LEU A 178 -9.62 -0.84 12.15
N ILE A 179 -9.85 -0.10 11.07
CA ILE A 179 -10.07 1.35 11.09
C ILE A 179 -11.56 1.69 11.17
N PHE A 180 -12.39 1.07 10.33
CA PHE A 180 -13.79 1.49 10.15
C PHE A 180 -14.80 0.58 10.85
N ILE A 181 -14.54 -0.72 10.98
CA ILE A 181 -15.55 -1.68 11.45
C ILE A 181 -15.40 -1.93 12.95
N ILE A 182 -14.23 -2.38 13.40
CA ILE A 182 -13.99 -2.80 14.78
C ILE A 182 -14.18 -1.63 15.76
N PRO A 183 -13.54 -0.45 15.58
CA PRO A 183 -13.71 0.66 16.52
C PRO A 183 -15.16 1.16 16.57
N SER A 184 -15.84 1.24 15.42
CA SER A 184 -17.24 1.67 15.35
C SER A 184 -18.19 0.66 15.98
N ALA A 185 -17.98 -0.64 15.77
CA ALA A 185 -18.77 -1.69 16.42
C ALA A 185 -18.59 -1.68 17.94
N CYS A 186 -17.35 -1.57 18.42
CA CYS A 186 -17.03 -1.46 19.84
C CYS A 186 -17.66 -0.21 20.46
N TYR A 187 -17.56 0.94 19.79
CA TYR A 187 -18.15 2.19 20.27
C TYR A 187 -19.67 2.10 20.34
N LEU A 188 -20.34 1.58 19.31
CA LEU A 188 -21.80 1.44 19.31
C LEU A 188 -22.31 0.45 20.37
N LYS A 189 -21.52 -0.56 20.72
CA LYS A 189 -21.85 -1.54 21.77
C LYS A 189 -21.60 -1.02 23.18
N LEU A 190 -20.57 -0.21 23.38
CA LEU A 190 -20.16 0.27 24.70
C LEU A 190 -20.74 1.65 25.05
N SER A 191 -21.12 2.46 24.05
CA SER A 191 -21.64 3.82 24.26
C SER A 191 -23.09 3.81 24.72
N GLU A 192 -23.30 4.21 25.98
CA GLU A 192 -24.62 4.44 26.59
C GLU A 192 -25.26 5.77 26.16
N GLU A 193 -24.54 6.60 25.38
CA GLU A 193 -25.01 7.91 24.92
C GLU A 193 -26.28 7.79 24.04
N PRO A 194 -27.17 8.80 24.08
CA PRO A 194 -28.36 8.83 23.24
C PRO A 194 -27.98 8.79 21.74
N LYS A 195 -28.87 8.20 20.92
CA LYS A 195 -28.64 7.99 19.47
C LYS A 195 -28.34 9.28 18.69
N THR A 196 -28.69 10.43 19.24
CA THR A 196 -28.49 11.76 18.64
C THR A 196 -27.11 12.36 18.88
N HIS A 197 -26.25 11.72 19.68
CA HIS A 197 -24.88 12.20 19.91
C HIS A 197 -24.02 12.08 18.64
N SER A 198 -23.26 13.12 18.30
CA SER A 198 -22.49 13.21 17.05
C SER A 198 -21.55 12.01 16.83
N ASP A 199 -20.87 11.56 17.88
CA ASP A 199 -19.91 10.45 17.79
C ASP A 199 -20.58 9.10 17.52
N LYS A 200 -21.82 8.94 17.98
CA LYS A 200 -22.63 7.74 17.75
C LYS A 200 -23.15 7.70 16.32
N ILE A 201 -23.53 8.86 15.78
CA ILE A 201 -23.89 9.01 14.36
C ILE A 201 -22.67 8.72 13.48
N MET A 202 -21.49 9.28 13.80
CA MET A 202 -20.24 9.03 13.06
C MET A 202 -19.93 7.53 13.02
N SER A 203 -19.98 6.83 14.16
CA SER A 203 -19.75 5.39 14.23
C SER A 203 -20.79 4.58 13.46
N CYS A 204 -22.06 5.01 13.48
CA CYS A 204 -23.14 4.38 12.71
C CYS A 204 -22.96 4.53 11.20
N VAL A 205 -22.30 5.60 10.74
CA VAL A 205 -22.01 5.86 9.33
C VAL A 205 -20.71 5.18 8.87
N MET A 206 -19.65 5.19 9.69
CA MET A 206 -18.37 4.58 9.33
C MET A 206 -18.46 3.06 9.15
N LEU A 207 -19.27 2.37 9.95
CA LEU A 207 -19.43 0.92 9.88
C LEU A 207 -19.93 0.41 8.51
N PRO A 208 -21.08 0.88 7.97
CA PRO A 208 -21.55 0.44 6.65
C PRO A 208 -20.61 0.89 5.53
N ILE A 209 -19.97 2.07 5.63
CA ILE A 209 -18.97 2.51 4.65
C ILE A 209 -17.79 1.54 4.64
N GLY A 210 -17.26 1.17 5.81
CA GLY A 210 -16.19 0.18 5.93
C GLY A 210 -16.57 -1.18 5.34
N ALA A 211 -17.81 -1.64 5.57
CA ALA A 211 -18.31 -2.88 4.99
C ALA A 211 -18.39 -2.82 3.46
N VAL A 212 -18.86 -1.70 2.89
CA VAL A 212 -18.90 -1.45 1.45
C VAL A 212 -17.48 -1.44 0.88
N VAL A 213 -16.56 -0.67 1.45
CA VAL A 213 -15.16 -0.61 1.00
C VAL A 213 -14.50 -1.98 1.05
N MET A 214 -14.73 -2.76 2.10
CA MET A 214 -14.18 -4.12 2.24
C MET A 214 -14.72 -5.05 1.14
N VAL A 215 -16.04 -5.09 0.92
CA VAL A 215 -16.66 -6.00 -0.07
C VAL A 215 -16.31 -5.59 -1.50
N PHE A 216 -16.57 -4.34 -1.87
CA PHE A 216 -16.31 -3.88 -3.23
C PHE A 216 -14.81 -3.78 -3.52
N GLY A 217 -14.00 -3.35 -2.55
CA GLY A 217 -12.55 -3.33 -2.68
C GLY A 217 -11.97 -4.73 -2.88
N PHE A 218 -12.41 -5.73 -2.12
CA PHE A 218 -11.96 -7.12 -2.32
C PHE A 218 -12.37 -7.66 -3.69
N VAL A 219 -13.63 -7.44 -4.12
CA VAL A 219 -14.09 -7.88 -5.45
C VAL A 219 -13.26 -7.21 -6.55
N MET A 220 -12.98 -5.91 -6.44
CA MET A 220 -12.18 -5.20 -7.43
C MET A 220 -10.72 -5.70 -7.44
N ALA A 221 -10.10 -5.88 -6.27
CA ALA A 221 -8.74 -6.42 -6.15
C ALA A 221 -8.56 -7.75 -6.88
N VAL A 222 -9.57 -8.63 -6.79
CA VAL A 222 -9.53 -9.96 -7.40
C VAL A 222 -9.89 -9.94 -8.89
N THR A 223 -10.87 -9.11 -9.28
CA THR A 223 -11.37 -9.08 -10.67
C THR A 223 -10.57 -8.19 -11.61
N ASN A 224 -9.98 -7.12 -11.08
CA ASN A 224 -9.19 -6.13 -11.81
C ASN A 224 -7.85 -5.94 -11.08
N PRO A 225 -6.98 -6.96 -11.08
CA PRO A 225 -5.66 -6.82 -10.48
C PRO A 225 -4.89 -5.72 -11.21
N GLN A 226 -4.13 -4.92 -10.46
CA GLN A 226 -3.26 -3.90 -11.04
C GLN A 226 -2.18 -4.56 -11.89
N ASP A 227 -2.08 -4.14 -13.15
CA ASP A 227 -0.98 -4.55 -14.03
C ASP A 227 0.35 -4.09 -13.43
N CYS A 228 1.30 -5.03 -13.30
CA CYS A 228 2.64 -4.71 -12.83
C CYS A 228 3.70 -5.23 -13.81
N THR A 229 4.70 -4.40 -14.08
CA THR A 229 5.89 -4.79 -14.86
C THR A 229 7.00 -5.15 -13.88
N HIS A 230 7.20 -6.44 -13.61
CA HIS A 230 8.29 -6.89 -12.74
C HIS A 230 9.59 -7.06 -13.54
N GLY A 231 10.64 -6.36 -13.11
CA GLY A 231 11.99 -6.54 -13.64
C GLY A 231 12.20 -6.05 -15.08
N GLN A 232 11.22 -5.34 -15.65
CA GLN A 232 11.29 -4.70 -16.96
C GLN A 232 11.31 -3.19 -16.75
N GLU A 233 12.26 -2.49 -17.38
CA GLU A 233 12.26 -1.03 -17.34
C GLU A 233 11.14 -0.46 -18.20
N MET A 234 10.66 0.72 -17.80
CA MET A 234 9.67 1.47 -18.56
C MET A 234 10.17 1.80 -19.97
N PHE A 235 9.26 1.78 -20.95
CA PHE A 235 9.60 1.98 -22.37
C PHE A 235 10.34 3.31 -22.64
N TYR A 236 10.08 4.35 -21.84
CA TYR A 236 10.75 5.64 -21.97
C TYR A 236 12.22 5.61 -21.50
N CYS A 237 12.68 4.57 -20.78
CA CYS A 237 14.07 4.42 -20.35
C CYS A 237 15.02 4.00 -21.48
N PHE A 238 14.49 3.51 -22.61
CA PHE A 238 15.28 3.07 -23.76
C PHE A 238 15.33 4.17 -24.83
N PRO A 239 16.48 4.84 -25.05
CA PRO A 239 16.60 5.91 -26.04
C PRO A 239 16.52 5.42 -27.51
N ASP A 240 16.70 4.13 -27.78
CA ASP A 240 16.86 3.60 -29.15
C ASP A 240 15.55 3.34 -29.93
N ASN A 241 14.37 3.45 -29.31
CA ASN A 241 13.09 3.25 -30.02
C ASN A 241 12.47 4.54 -30.60
N PHE A 242 13.09 5.70 -30.39
CA PHE A 242 12.59 6.98 -30.94
C PHE A 242 13.17 7.34 -32.32
N SER A 243 14.15 6.57 -32.82
CA SER A 243 14.79 6.83 -34.12
C SER A 243 14.15 6.10 -35.31
N HIS A 244 13.25 5.13 -35.07
CA HIS A 244 12.57 4.35 -36.13
C HIS A 244 11.08 4.67 -36.35
N THR A 245 10.54 5.70 -35.72
CA THR A 245 9.14 6.16 -35.94
C THR A 245 9.03 7.51 -36.65
N ASN A 246 10.05 7.88 -37.42
CA ASN A 246 9.92 8.91 -38.47
C ASN A 246 9.55 8.26 -39.81
N THR A 247 8.43 7.53 -39.87
CA THR A 247 7.56 7.33 -41.06
C THR A 247 6.54 6.22 -40.78
N SER A 248 5.42 6.56 -40.14
CA SER A 248 4.09 6.02 -40.46
C SER A 248 3.09 6.44 -39.39
N ASP A 249 2.22 7.38 -39.76
CA ASP A 249 0.97 7.65 -39.07
C ASP A 249 0.12 6.37 -38.91
N SER A 250 -0.65 6.38 -37.83
CA SER A 250 -1.88 5.63 -37.55
C SER A 250 -1.79 4.18 -36.99
N HIS A 251 -2.39 4.05 -35.80
CA HIS A 251 -2.77 2.82 -35.07
C HIS A 251 -1.68 1.98 -34.38
N VAL A 252 -1.35 2.33 -33.13
CA VAL A 252 -0.95 1.32 -32.13
C VAL A 252 -2.17 1.03 -31.27
N GLN A 253 -2.87 0.01 -31.72
CA GLN A 253 -4.05 -0.59 -31.15
C GLN A 253 -3.67 -1.35 -29.87
N GLN A 254 -4.31 -0.95 -28.77
CA GLN A 254 -4.73 -1.76 -27.64
C GLN A 254 -4.46 -3.27 -27.82
N THR A 255 -3.42 -3.79 -27.17
CA THR A 255 -3.15 -5.24 -27.15
C THR A 255 -4.03 -5.90 -26.10
N THR A 256 -5.27 -6.16 -26.49
CA THR A 256 -6.08 -7.24 -25.92
C THR A 256 -5.93 -8.44 -26.85
N GLN A 257 -5.43 -9.55 -26.29
CA GLN A 257 -5.56 -10.94 -26.74
C GLN A 257 -5.38 -11.29 -28.23
N LEU A 258 -4.48 -12.25 -28.50
CA LEU A 258 -4.89 -13.46 -29.22
C LEU A 258 -4.04 -14.67 -28.79
N PRO A 259 -4.68 -15.85 -28.61
CA PRO A 259 -4.01 -17.12 -28.36
C PRO A 259 -3.48 -17.68 -29.69
N ILE A 260 -2.52 -18.60 -29.62
CA ILE A 260 -2.47 -19.83 -30.42
C ILE A 260 -1.25 -20.63 -29.94
N LEU A 261 -1.59 -21.71 -29.27
CA LEU A 261 -0.93 -23.00 -29.27
C LEU A 261 -0.01 -23.21 -30.50
N ASN A 262 1.30 -23.37 -30.30
CA ASN A 262 1.99 -24.39 -31.08
C ASN A 262 3.09 -25.09 -30.27
N ILE A 263 2.89 -26.39 -30.20
CA ILE A 263 3.75 -27.44 -29.66
C ILE A 263 5.04 -27.47 -30.50
N SER A 264 6.21 -27.56 -29.86
CA SER A 264 7.28 -28.54 -30.12
C SER A 264 8.72 -28.01 -29.91
N ILE A 265 9.36 -28.57 -28.88
CA ILE A 265 10.72 -29.16 -28.89
C ILE A 265 11.93 -28.21 -29.11
N PHE A 266 12.73 -27.97 -28.05
CA PHE A 266 14.07 -28.57 -27.85
C PHE A 266 14.79 -27.97 -26.61
N GLN A 267 15.17 -28.88 -25.69
CA GLN A 267 16.16 -28.83 -24.59
C GLN A 267 16.05 -27.79 -23.46
#